data_AF-A0A3D5D649-F1
#
_entry.id   AF-A0A3D5D649-F1
#
_cell.length_a   1.000
_cell.length_b   1.000
_cell.length_c   1.000
_cell.angle_alpha   90.00
_cell.angle_beta   90.00
_cell.angle_gamma   90.00
#
_symmetry.space_group_name_H-M   'P 1'
#
loop_
_entity.id
_entity.type
_entity.pdbx_description
1 polymer ?
#
loop_
_entity_poly.entity_id
_entity_poly.type
_entity_poly.pdbx_seq_one_letter_code
_entity_poly.pdbx_strand_id
1 'polypeptide(L)'
;MNQIDLFPTDVSRRAFLGKAGLGSLGLASLLNPSLLSAADRPQIDKWPGILAKPHHKPKIKRVIHLCMAGGASHLETLDYKPKLREMHGKPMPKSITEGQPIAQL
;
A
#
# COMPACT_ATOMS: atom_id res chain seq x y z
N MET A 1 27.95 14.61 -50.12
CA MET A 1 28.52 14.41 -48.76
C MET A 1 28.05 15.55 -47.88
N ASN A 2 27.06 15.33 -47.02
CA ASN A 2 26.60 16.38 -46.09
C ASN A 2 27.34 16.25 -44.76
N GLN A 3 28.09 17.29 -44.41
CA GLN A 3 28.76 17.47 -43.12
C GLN A 3 27.74 17.93 -42.07
N ILE A 4 26.99 17.00 -41.45
CA ILE A 4 26.05 17.31 -40.34
C ILE A 4 26.51 16.64 -39.02
N ASP A 5 27.83 16.48 -38.84
CA ASP A 5 28.41 15.98 -37.60
C ASP A 5 29.15 17.11 -36.85
N LEU A 6 28.42 18.19 -36.56
CA LEU A 6 28.97 19.38 -35.88
C LEU A 6 29.14 19.23 -34.36
N PHE A 7 28.72 18.10 -33.77
CA PHE A 7 28.84 17.86 -32.33
C PHE A 7 29.45 16.48 -32.06
N PRO A 8 30.49 16.37 -31.21
CA PRO A 8 31.00 15.09 -30.77
C PRO A 8 29.87 14.31 -30.12
N THR A 9 29.42 13.23 -30.76
CA THR A 9 28.30 12.40 -30.29
C THR A 9 28.56 11.87 -28.89
N ASP A 10 29.82 11.73 -28.52
CA ASP A 10 30.30 11.28 -27.20
C ASP A 10 29.99 12.23 -26.03
N VAL A 11 29.66 13.50 -26.30
CA VAL A 11 29.35 14.51 -25.25
C VAL A 11 27.84 14.80 -25.16
N SER A 12 27.03 14.20 -26.04
CA SER A 12 25.58 14.39 -26.00
C SER A 12 24.93 13.62 -24.83
N ARG A 13 23.96 14.23 -24.14
CA ARG A 13 23.19 13.59 -23.05
C ARG A 13 22.62 12.22 -23.47
N ARG A 14 22.20 12.10 -24.74
CA ARG A 14 21.66 10.85 -25.30
C ARG A 14 22.71 9.76 -25.40
N ALA A 15 23.93 10.06 -25.83
CA ALA A 15 25.01 9.08 -25.88
C ALA A 15 25.48 8.68 -24.48
N PHE A 16 25.57 9.63 -23.54
CA PHE A 16 25.89 9.35 -22.14
C PHE A 16 24.85 8.41 -21.50
N LEU A 17 23.55 8.71 -21.65
CA LEU A 17 22.48 7.85 -21.13
C LEU A 17 22.36 6.52 -21.88
N GLY A 18 22.76 6.45 -23.15
CA GLY A 18 22.80 5.20 -23.93
C GLY A 18 23.93 4.26 -23.51
N LYS A 19 25.11 4.78 -23.15
CA LYS A 19 26.27 3.99 -22.73
C LYS A 19 26.26 3.66 -21.23
N ALA A 20 25.81 4.57 -20.38
CA ALA A 20 25.89 4.48 -18.91
C ALA A 20 24.56 4.83 -18.20
N GLY A 21 23.43 4.53 -18.81
CA GLY A 21 22.10 4.80 -18.24
C GLY A 21 21.73 3.87 -17.08
N LEU A 22 20.53 4.09 -16.53
CA LEU A 22 19.95 3.30 -15.42
C LEU A 22 19.98 1.78 -15.65
N GLY A 23 19.93 1.32 -16.90
CA GLY A 23 20.04 -0.10 -17.23
C GLY A 23 21.40 -0.72 -16.89
N SER A 24 22.50 0.03 -17.07
CA SER A 24 23.84 -0.42 -16.70
C SER A 24 24.01 -0.56 -15.17
N LEU A 25 23.39 0.35 -14.40
CA LEU A 25 23.30 0.24 -12.94
C LEU A 25 22.48 -0.99 -12.51
N GLY A 26 21.38 -1.27 -13.21
CA GLY A 26 20.59 -2.49 -13.01
C GLY A 26 21.40 -3.77 -13.28
N LEU A 27 22.13 -3.83 -14.40
CA LEU A 27 22.98 -4.97 -14.74
C LEU A 27 24.13 -5.14 -13.74
N ALA A 28 24.78 -4.05 -13.32
CA ALA A 28 25.81 -4.09 -12.28
C ALA A 28 25.26 -4.61 -10.96
N SER A 29 24.01 -4.27 -10.61
CA SER A 29 23.31 -4.82 -9.43
C SER A 29 23.05 -6.32 -9.53
N LEU A 30 22.82 -6.86 -10.73
CA LEU A 30 22.61 -8.30 -10.92
C LEU A 30 23.93 -9.07 -10.92
N LEU A 31 24.97 -8.51 -11.54
CA LEU A 31 26.31 -9.09 -11.59
C LEU A 31 27.01 -9.06 -10.22
N ASN A 32 26.79 -8.00 -9.44
CA ASN A 32 27.35 -7.87 -8.10
C ASN A 32 26.34 -7.16 -7.17
N PRO A 33 25.42 -7.93 -6.55
CA PRO A 33 24.41 -7.40 -5.64
C PRO A 33 24.97 -6.62 -4.45
N SER A 34 26.22 -6.91 -4.05
CA SER A 34 26.92 -6.17 -2.99
C SER A 34 27.30 -4.74 -3.36
N LEU A 35 27.37 -4.35 -4.64
CA LEU A 35 27.70 -2.98 -5.05
C LEU A 35 26.62 -1.96 -4.67
N LEU A 36 25.35 -2.37 -4.66
CA LEU A 36 24.21 -1.55 -4.22
C LEU A 36 23.71 -1.94 -2.83
N SER A 37 24.33 -2.94 -2.22
CA SER A 37 24.08 -3.28 -0.83
C SER A 37 24.75 -2.21 0.04
N ALA A 38 23.94 -1.33 0.62
CA ALA A 38 24.44 -0.39 1.62
C ALA A 38 25.06 -1.22 2.76
N ALA A 39 26.37 -1.08 2.96
CA ALA A 39 27.16 -1.89 3.89
C ALA A 39 26.65 -1.86 5.34
N ASP A 40 25.80 -0.89 5.70
CA ASP A 40 25.09 -0.83 6.97
C ASP A 40 23.71 -0.22 6.73
N ARG A 41 22.80 -0.98 6.12
CA ARG A 41 21.39 -0.64 6.26
C ARG A 41 20.97 -1.15 7.64
N PRO A 42 20.77 -0.30 8.66
CA PRO A 42 20.17 -0.78 9.90
C PRO A 42 18.90 -1.54 9.49
N GLN A 43 18.66 -2.71 10.11
CA GLN A 43 17.36 -3.34 10.05
C GLN A 43 16.35 -2.40 10.72
N ILE A 44 15.97 -1.35 10.00
CA ILE A 44 14.79 -0.58 10.30
C ILE A 44 13.70 -1.55 9.87
N ASP A 45 13.06 -2.17 10.85
CA ASP A 45 11.79 -2.86 10.63
C ASP A 45 10.97 -1.93 9.73
N LYS A 46 10.48 -2.46 8.61
CA LYS A 46 9.87 -1.70 7.51
C LYS A 46 8.78 -0.71 7.98
N TRP A 47 8.32 -0.88 9.21
CA TRP A 47 7.33 -0.10 9.94
C TRP A 47 7.86 0.12 11.37
N PRO A 48 8.76 1.08 11.60
CA PRO A 48 9.17 1.40 12.97
C PRO A 48 7.95 2.07 13.62
N GLY A 49 7.24 1.33 14.46
CA GLY A 49 6.19 1.91 15.28
C GLY A 49 6.76 3.03 16.17
N ILE A 50 5.87 3.78 16.83
CA ILE A 50 6.27 4.83 17.79
C ILE A 50 7.16 4.30 18.92
N LEU A 51 7.06 3.00 19.22
CA LEU A 51 7.84 2.34 20.26
C LEU A 51 9.07 1.65 19.66
N ALA A 52 10.25 1.92 20.22
CA ALA A 52 11.49 1.24 19.86
C ALA A 52 11.46 -0.27 20.16
N LYS A 53 10.75 -0.68 21.22
CA LYS A 53 10.53 -2.08 21.57
C LYS A 53 9.23 -2.24 22.36
N PRO A 54 8.39 -3.26 22.08
CA PRO A 54 7.22 -3.53 22.91
C PRO A 54 7.64 -4.08 24.29
N HIS A 55 6.90 -3.72 25.35
CA HIS A 55 7.12 -4.24 26.71
C HIS A 55 6.98 -5.77 26.80
N HIS A 56 6.21 -6.37 25.89
CA HIS A 56 6.02 -7.81 25.79
C HIS A 56 6.40 -8.32 24.40
N LYS A 57 6.88 -9.57 24.34
CA LYS A 57 7.18 -10.21 23.06
C LYS A 57 5.88 -10.35 22.25
N PRO A 58 5.84 -9.90 20.98
CA PRO A 58 4.65 -10.05 20.14
C PRO A 58 4.36 -11.54 19.94
N LYS A 59 3.13 -11.94 20.27
CA LYS A 59 2.66 -13.33 20.04
C LYS A 59 2.13 -13.53 18.62
N ILE A 60 1.71 -12.46 17.95
CA ILE A 60 1.09 -12.47 16.62
C ILE A 60 1.96 -11.63 15.68
N LYS A 61 2.13 -12.10 14.43
CA LYS A 61 3.01 -11.46 13.43
C LYS A 61 2.26 -10.48 12.51
N ARG A 62 0.96 -10.69 12.26
CA ARG A 62 0.14 -9.86 11.34
C ARG A 62 -1.31 -9.83 11.82
N VAL A 63 -1.94 -8.68 11.68
CA VAL A 63 -3.38 -8.48 11.90
C VAL A 63 -3.97 -7.95 10.60
N ILE A 64 -5.00 -8.62 10.09
CA ILE A 64 -5.75 -8.16 8.92
C ILE A 64 -7.09 -7.65 9.46
N HIS A 65 -7.32 -6.34 9.38
CA HIS A 65 -8.58 -5.72 9.75
C HIS A 65 -9.40 -5.44 8.49
N LEU A 66 -10.56 -6.08 8.38
CA LEU A 66 -11.45 -5.94 7.23
C LEU A 66 -12.67 -5.11 7.64
N CYS A 67 -12.78 -3.89 7.10
CA CYS A 67 -13.99 -3.07 7.21
C CYS A 67 -14.88 -3.35 5.99
N MET A 68 -15.86 -4.23 6.15
CA MET A 68 -16.81 -4.58 5.12
C MET A 68 -18.15 -3.88 5.36
N ALA A 69 -18.74 -3.32 4.32
CA ALA A 69 -20.13 -2.85 4.38
C ALA A 69 -21.04 -4.08 4.63
N GLY A 70 -21.79 -4.06 5.73
CA GLY A 70 -22.65 -5.18 6.14
C GLY A 70 -21.97 -6.29 6.96
N GLY A 71 -20.69 -6.13 7.32
CA GLY A 71 -20.05 -7.03 8.27
C GLY A 71 -20.62 -6.87 9.69
N ALA A 72 -20.81 -7.97 10.40
CA ALA A 72 -21.25 -7.94 11.79
C ALA A 72 -20.19 -7.24 12.66
N SER A 73 -20.46 -6.00 13.08
CA SER A 73 -19.56 -5.26 13.97
C SER A 73 -19.59 -5.89 15.37
N HIS A 74 -18.56 -5.63 16.19
CA HIS A 74 -18.58 -6.03 17.60
C HIS A 74 -19.80 -5.46 18.34
N LEU A 75 -20.24 -4.24 17.97
CA LEU A 75 -21.44 -3.59 18.50
C LEU A 75 -22.73 -4.24 17.99
N GLU A 76 -22.69 -4.84 16.79
CA GLU A 76 -23.86 -5.51 16.23
C GLU A 76 -24.05 -6.94 16.75
N THR A 77 -22.96 -7.64 17.06
CA THR A 77 -22.97 -9.11 17.24
C THR A 77 -23.44 -9.56 18.62
N LEU A 78 -23.22 -8.78 19.68
CA LEU A 78 -23.41 -9.24 21.06
C LEU A 78 -24.50 -8.51 21.85
N ASP A 79 -25.11 -7.47 21.26
CA ASP A 79 -26.16 -6.70 21.92
C ASP A 79 -27.55 -7.28 21.63
N TYR A 80 -28.34 -7.48 22.68
CA TYR A 80 -29.73 -7.90 22.54
C TYR A 80 -30.60 -6.73 22.05
N LYS A 81 -31.14 -6.83 20.83
CA LYS A 81 -31.93 -5.78 20.18
C LYS A 81 -33.39 -6.21 19.97
N PRO A 82 -34.26 -6.14 21.00
CA PRO A 82 -35.63 -6.65 20.94
C PRO A 82 -36.48 -5.96 19.86
N LYS A 83 -36.30 -4.65 19.68
CA LYS A 83 -37.05 -3.88 18.68
C LYS A 83 -36.69 -4.25 17.24
N LEU A 84 -35.41 -4.58 16.97
CA LEU A 84 -35.02 -5.08 15.63
C LEU A 84 -35.64 -6.45 15.34
N ARG A 85 -35.76 -7.31 16.36
CA ARG A 85 -36.45 -8.60 16.23
C ARG A 85 -37.94 -8.43 15.89
N GLU A 86 -38.62 -7.47 16.52
CA GLU A 86 -40.02 -7.14 16.23
C GLU A 86 -40.24 -6.49 14.84
N MET A 87 -39.20 -5.83 14.32
CA MET A 87 -39.22 -5.17 13.01
C MET A 87 -38.64 -6.05 11.90
N HIS A 88 -38.24 -7.28 12.20
CA HIS A 88 -37.72 -8.22 11.22
C HIS A 88 -38.75 -8.48 10.11
N GLY A 89 -38.31 -8.38 8.85
CA GLY A 89 -39.15 -8.56 7.66
C GLY A 89 -40.06 -7.38 7.30
N LYS A 90 -40.05 -6.29 8.08
CA LYS A 90 -40.78 -5.06 7.74
C LYS A 90 -39.93 -4.19 6.82
N PRO A 91 -40.55 -3.44 5.88
CA PRO A 91 -39.82 -2.47 5.07
C PRO A 91 -39.20 -1.39 5.96
N MET A 92 -38.05 -0.86 5.54
CA MET A 92 -37.37 0.24 6.22
C MET A 92 -38.34 1.44 6.35
N PRO A 93 -38.48 2.05 7.55
CA PRO A 93 -39.39 3.17 7.74
C PRO A 93 -39.00 4.37 6.88
N LYS A 94 -40.01 4.99 6.24
CA LYS A 94 -39.83 6.12 5.32
C LYS A 94 -39.08 7.31 5.93
N SER A 95 -39.27 7.54 7.23
CA SER A 95 -38.58 8.59 8.00
C SER A 95 -37.06 8.49 7.97
N ILE A 96 -36.49 7.31 7.68
CA ILE A 96 -35.05 7.07 7.60
C ILE A 96 -34.57 7.06 6.15
N THR A 97 -35.43 6.69 5.19
CA THR A 97 -35.06 6.52 3.78
C THR A 97 -35.31 7.76 2.92
N GLU A 98 -36.12 8.72 3.37
CA GLU A 98 -36.39 9.94 2.60
C GLU A 98 -35.13 10.79 2.41
N GLY A 99 -34.71 10.96 1.15
CA GLY A 99 -33.58 11.81 0.77
C GLY A 99 -32.19 11.22 1.01
N GLN A 100 -32.07 9.99 1.51
CA GLN A 100 -30.78 9.33 1.73
C GLN A 100 -30.51 8.26 0.66
N PRO A 101 -29.32 8.25 0.02
CA PRO A 101 -28.93 7.16 -0.85
C PRO A 101 -28.76 5.90 -0.01
N ILE A 102 -29.76 5.01 -0.06
CA ILE A 102 -29.70 3.72 0.60
C ILE A 102 -28.68 2.89 -0.17
N ALA A 103 -27.65 2.36 0.50
CA ALA A 103 -26.78 1.36 -0.10
C ALA A 103 -27.60 0.07 -0.30
N GLN A 104 -28.33 0.00 -1.41
CA GLN A 104 -28.88 -1.25 -1.92
C GLN A 104 -27.73 -1.98 -2.62
N LEU A 105 -27.25 -3.04 -1.99
CA LEU A 105 -26.44 -4.07 -2.65
C LEU A 105 -27.35 -5.01 -3.42
#